data_AF-A0A3P8DAW6-F1
#
_entry.id   AF-A0A3P8DAW6-F1
#
_cell.length_a   1.000
_cell.length_b   1.000
_cell.length_c   1.000
_cell.angle_alpha   90.00
_cell.angle_beta   90.00
_cell.angle_gamma   90.00
#
_symmetry.space_group_name_H-M   'P 1'
#
loop_
_entity.id
_entity.type
_entity.pdbx_description
1 polymer ?
#
loop_
_entity_poly.entity_id
_entity_poly.type
_entity_poly.pdbx_seq_one_letter_code
_entity_poly.pdbx_strand_id
1 'polypeptide(L)' 'MLNWMKDSVDAQLRDQQAGFRKDRWCTDQIVTLRIIVEQSVEWNLSLYINFIDYEKAFGSVDRGTLWKFLRHYDVP' A
#
# COMPACT_ATOMS: atom_id res chain seq x y z
N MET A 1 14.66 15.77 7.61
CA MET A 1 13.98 15.73 6.29
C MET A 1 13.09 14.49 6.17
N LEU A 2 13.66 13.26 6.11
CA LEU A 2 12.87 12.04 5.95
C LEU A 2 11.83 11.80 7.06
N ASN A 3 12.19 12.07 8.32
CA ASN A 3 11.27 11.88 9.45
C ASN A 3 10.05 12.82 9.43
N TRP A 4 10.16 14.03 8.86
CA TRP A 4 9.04 14.97 8.79
C TRP A 4 8.08 14.64 7.66
N MET A 5 8.60 14.20 6.52
CA MET A 5 7.77 13.71 5.41
C MET A 5 7.03 12.44 5.82
N LYS A 6 7.63 11.61 6.68
CA LYS A 6 7.03 10.34 7.11
C LYS A 6 5.65 10.53 7.72
N ASP A 7 5.51 11.41 8.72
CA ASP A 7 4.24 11.58 9.42
C ASP A 7 3.16 12.17 8.49
N SER A 8 3.54 13.11 7.62
CA SER A 8 2.63 13.68 6.62
C SER A 8 2.19 12.63 5.59
N VAL A 9 3.12 11.82 5.07
CA VAL A 9 2.81 10.75 4.11
C VAL A 9 1.99 9.64 4.77
N ASP A 10 2.35 9.20 5.98
CA ASP A 10 1.63 8.13 6.70
C ASP A 10 0.16 8.51 6.96
N ALA A 11 -0.14 9.80 7.17
CA ALA A 11 -1.50 10.30 7.30
C ALA A 11 -2.32 10.22 6.00
N GLN A 12 -1.66 10.26 4.83
CA GLN A 12 -2.31 10.17 3.52
C GLN A 12 -2.45 8.71 3.04
N LEU A 13 -1.66 7.78 3.59
CA LEU A 13 -1.68 6.37 3.18
C LEU A 13 -2.89 5.62 3.74
N ARG A 14 -3.49 4.77 2.90
CA ARG A 14 -4.58 3.88 3.30
C ARG A 14 -4.15 2.90 4.39
N ASP A 15 -5.10 2.51 5.23
CA ASP A 15 -4.87 1.55 6.29
C ASP A 15 -4.55 0.13 5.81
N GLN A 16 -4.88 -0.21 4.58
CA GLN A 16 -4.52 -1.50 4.00
C GLN A 16 -3.07 -1.52 3.49
N GLN A 17 -2.42 -0.36 3.30
CA GLN A 17 -1.04 -0.32 2.84
C GLN A 17 -0.10 -0.67 4.01
N ALA A 18 0.65 -1.76 3.87
CA ALA A 18 1.63 -2.19 4.88
C ALA A 18 3.08 -1.86 4.50
N GLY A 19 3.39 -1.78 3.19
CA GLY A 19 4.76 -1.55 2.71
C GLY A 19 5.35 -0.24 3.20
N PHE A 20 6.59 -0.30 3.70
CA PHE A 20 7.38 0.83 4.20
C PHE A 20 6.72 1.63 5.34
N ARG A 21 5.73 1.06 6.04
CA ARG A 21 5.09 1.68 7.21
C ARG A 21 5.62 1.08 8.50
N LYS A 22 5.68 1.91 9.54
CA LYS A 22 6.08 1.45 10.87
C LYS A 22 5.00 0.51 11.42
N ASP A 23 5.43 -0.54 12.12
CA ASP A 23 4.56 -1.44 12.87
C ASP A 23 3.53 -2.20 11.99
N ARG A 24 3.80 -2.35 10.69
CA ARG A 24 2.98 -3.12 9.74
C ARG A 24 3.83 -4.13 8.98
N TRP A 25 3.38 -5.38 8.95
CA TRP A 25 4.16 -6.47 8.37
C TRP A 25 3.43 -7.12 7.19
N CYS A 26 4.20 -7.69 6.26
CA CYS A 26 3.63 -8.49 5.17
C CYS A 26 2.82 -9.69 5.69
N THR A 27 3.19 -10.22 6.87
CA THR A 27 2.47 -11.31 7.53
C THR A 27 1.01 -10.96 7.79
N ASP A 28 0.72 -9.72 8.21
CA ASP A 28 -0.66 -9.28 8.51
C ASP A 28 -1.53 -9.30 7.24
N GLN A 29 -0.94 -8.93 6.10
CA GLN A 29 -1.61 -8.97 4.79
C GLN A 29 -1.84 -10.41 4.31
N ILE A 30 -0.87 -11.31 4.52
CA ILE A 30 -1.02 -12.74 4.19
C ILE A 30 -2.13 -13.37 5.03
N VAL A 31 -2.15 -13.09 6.33
CA VAL A 31 -3.21 -13.57 7.24
C VAL A 31 -4.57 -13.03 6.81
N THR A 32 -4.66 -11.75 6.45
CA THR A 32 -5.90 -11.13 5.97
C THR A 32 -6.41 -11.79 4.69
N LEU A 33 -5.53 -12.01 3.70
CA LEU A 33 -5.89 -12.71 2.46
C LEU A 33 -6.36 -14.14 2.73
N ARG A 34 -5.69 -14.85 3.64
CA ARG A 34 -6.09 -16.20 4.04
C ARG A 34 -7.50 -16.22 4.64
N ILE A 35 -7.82 -15.30 5.54
CA ILE A 35 -9.16 -15.17 6.14
C ILE A 35 -10.22 -14.92 5.05
N ILE A 36 -9.96 -14.01 4.11
CA ILE A 36 -10.90 -13.70 3.01
C ILE A 36 -11.17 -14.94 2.15
N VAL A 37 -10.13 -15.72 1.84
CA VAL A 37 -10.25 -16.97 1.08
C VAL A 37 -11.07 -18.00 1.85
N GLU A 38 -10.72 -18.24 3.11
CA GLU A 38 -11.41 -19.22 3.97
C GLU A 38 -12.89 -18.87 4.15
N GLN A 39 -13.21 -17.60 4.39
CA GLN A 39 -14.59 -17.14 4.53
C GLN A 39 -15.37 -17.26 3.20
N SER A 40 -14.73 -16.96 2.07
CA SER A 40 -15.41 -17.08 0.77
C SER A 40 -15.78 -18.53 0.45
N VAL A 41 -14.90 -19.48 0.83
CA VAL A 41 -15.18 -20.92 0.71
C VAL A 41 -16.31 -21.34 1.65
N GLU A 42 -16.28 -20.91 2.91
CA GLU A 42 -17.31 -21.25 3.91
C GLU A 42 -18.71 -20.76 3.50
N TRP A 43 -18.80 -19.59 2.88
CA TRP A 43 -20.07 -18.98 2.48
C TRP A 43 -20.47 -19.30 1.03
N ASN A 44 -19.71 -20.17 0.35
CA ASN A 44 -19.91 -20.53 -1.05
C ASN A 44 -19.98 -19.30 -1.99
N LEU A 45 -19.14 -18.30 -1.72
CA LEU A 45 -19.03 -17.08 -2.52
C LEU A 45 -17.96 -17.25 -3.61
N SER A 46 -18.21 -16.67 -4.78
CA SER A 46 -17.18 -16.55 -5.82
C SER A 46 -16.15 -15.50 -5.40
N LEU A 47 -14.87 -15.88 -5.35
CA LEU A 47 -13.76 -14.98 -5.03
C LEU A 47 -12.78 -14.92 -6.20
N TYR A 48 -12.38 -13.69 -6.58
CA TYR A 48 -11.35 -13.43 -7.58
C TYR A 48 -10.23 -12.62 -6.95
N ILE A 49 -8.98 -13.07 -7.12
CA ILE A 49 -7.78 -12.42 -6.58
C ILE A 49 -6.87 -12.06 -7.75
N ASN A 50 -6.40 -10.81 -7.79
CA ASN A 50 -5.43 -10.35 -8.77
C ASN A 50 -4.16 -9.86 -8.07
N PHE A 51 -3.01 -10.31 -8.56
CA PHE A 51 -1.69 -9.87 -8.09
C PHE A 51 -1.09 -8.93 -9.14
N ILE A 52 -0.88 -7.68 -8.75
CA ILE A 52 -0.30 -6.65 -9.61
C ILE A 52 1.08 -6.31 -9.06
N ASP A 53 2.10 -6.45 -9.90
CA ASP A 53 3.48 -6.02 -9.60
C ASP A 53 3.96 -5.04 -10.67
N TYR A 54 4.78 -4.08 -10.26
CA TYR A 54 5.32 -3.05 -11.15
C TYR A 54 6.78 -3.36 -11.50
N GLU A 55 7.06 -3.55 -12.79
CA GLU A 55 8.44 -3.65 -13.26
C GLU A 55 9.19 -2.34 -12.94
N LYS A 56 10.28 -2.44 -12.17
CA LYS A 56 11.15 -1.31 -11.78
C LYS A 56 10.37 -0.16 -11.12
N ALA A 57 9.52 -0.45 -10.13
CA ALA A 57 8.65 0.52 -9.46
C ALA A 57 9.31 1.88 -9.11
N PHE A 58 10.58 1.92 -8.68
CA PHE A 58 11.27 3.19 -8.40
C PHE A 58 11.94 3.82 -9.64
N GLY A 59 12.32 3.00 -10.62
CA GLY A 59 12.99 3.44 -11.85
C GLY A 59 12.02 3.97 -12.91
N SER A 60 10.76 3.55 -12.87
CA SER A 60 9.71 3.93 -13.82
C SER A 60 8.91 5.17 -13.41
N VAL A 61 9.09 5.68 -12.18
CA VAL A 61 8.35 6.85 -11.68
C VAL A 61 8.88 8.13 -12.30
N ASP A 62 8.00 8.90 -12.94
CA ASP A 62 8.31 10.25 -13.39
C ASP A 62 8.51 11.20 -12.20
N ARG A 63 9.74 11.72 -12.06
CA ARG A 63 10.12 12.56 -10.93
C ARG A 63 9.36 13.89 -10.92
N GLY A 64 9.06 14.46 -12.09
CA GLY A 64 8.32 15.72 -12.19
C GLY A 64 6.90 15.59 -11.64
N THR A 65 6.24 14.50 -11.97
CA THR A 65 4.90 14.14 -11.49
C THR A 65 4.93 13.80 -10.00
N LEU A 66 5.92 13.04 -9.52
CA LEU A 66 6.08 12.74 -8.10
C LEU A 66 6.15 14.02 -7.24
N TRP A 67 6.96 15.01 -7.65
CA TRP A 67 7.05 16.27 -6.92
C TRP A 67 5.77 17.09 -6.95
N LYS A 68 4.99 17.03 -8.05
CA LYS A 68 3.66 17.67 -8.11
C LYS A 68 2.69 17.02 -7.13
N PHE A 69 2.72 15.69 -7.01
CA PHE A 69 1.91 14.97 -6.04
C PHE A 69 2.28 15.29 -4.59
N LEU A 70 3.57 15.29 -4.25
CA LEU A 70 4.01 15.63 -2.89
C LEU A 70 3.55 17.03 -2.46
N ARG A 71 3.70 18.02 -3.35
CA ARG A 71 3.20 19.39 -3.09
C ARG A 71 1.68 19.47 -2.97
N HIS A 72 0.93 18.64 -3.69
CA HIS A 72 -0.54 18.61 -3.59
C HIS A 72 -1.02 18.14 -2.21
N TYR A 73 -0.26 17.26 -1.56
CA TYR A 73 -0.56 16.73 -0.22
C TYR A 73 0.19 17.47 0.90
N ASP A 74 0.72 18.66 0.62
CA ASP A 74 1.51 19.46 1.58
C ASP A 74 2.68 18.69 2.22
N VAL A 75 3.26 17.75 1.47
CA VAL A 75 4.48 17.04 1.87
C VAL A 75 5.69 17.86 1.37
N PRO A 76 6.60 18.30 2.27
CA PRO A 76 7.74 19.17 1.94
C PRO A 76 8.72 18.61 0.89
#